data_AF-A0Y3I7-F1
#
_entry.id   AF-A0Y3I7-F1
#
_cell.length_a   1.000
_cell.length_b   1.000
_cell.length_c   1.000
_cell.angle_alpha   90.00
_cell.angle_beta   90.00
_cell.angle_gamma   90.00
#
_symmetry.space_group_name_H-M   'P 1'
#
loop_
_entity.id
_entity.type
_entity.pdbx_description
1 polymer ?
#
loop_
_entity_poly.entity_id
_entity_poly.type
_entity_poly.pdbx_seq_one_letter_code
_entity_poly.pdbx_strand_id
1 'polypeptide(L)'
;MKSEPETMELSEFLSEFNKESDRGAALNAAAVLDDWLGNILGEFFADNRSGKDLISGFNAPLGTFAAKVTAAHALGLIQDNEFREITLIRKIRNEFGHSWRGVSFESDKVAHLVNQLPWCGPPEFEAKSTPRARFNSVIAILLADLMWRARLVKKERRVVKLWSNKIRGNDA
;
A
#
# COMPACT_ATOMS: atom_id res chain seq x y z
N MET A 1 -10.90 -27.41 2.78
CA MET A 1 -10.16 -26.26 3.32
C MET A 1 -11.00 -25.03 2.99
N LYS A 2 -11.65 -24.37 3.97
CA LYS A 2 -12.43 -23.16 3.68
C LYS A 2 -11.42 -22.05 3.42
N SER A 3 -11.44 -21.46 2.23
CA SER A 3 -10.65 -20.27 1.89
C SER A 3 -10.96 -19.19 2.93
N GLU A 4 -9.93 -18.57 3.52
CA GLU A 4 -10.15 -17.44 4.43
C GLU A 4 -10.76 -16.27 3.63
N PRO A 5 -11.69 -15.46 4.20
CA PRO A 5 -12.39 -14.40 3.48
C PRO A 5 -11.47 -13.47 2.69
N GLU A 6 -10.28 -13.18 3.23
CA GLU A 6 -9.28 -12.30 2.62
C GLU A 6 -8.64 -12.92 1.36
N THR A 7 -8.53 -14.25 1.29
CA THR A 7 -8.03 -14.93 0.08
C THR A 7 -9.03 -14.85 -1.07
N MET A 8 -10.32 -14.84 -0.76
CA MET A 8 -11.38 -14.64 -1.75
C MET A 8 -11.38 -13.19 -2.24
N GLU A 9 -11.29 -12.22 -1.32
CA GLU A 9 -11.23 -10.80 -1.65
C GLU A 9 -10.01 -10.45 -2.53
N LEU A 10 -8.82 -11.01 -2.22
CA LEU A 10 -7.63 -10.85 -3.05
C LEU A 10 -7.84 -11.44 -4.45
N SER A 11 -8.43 -12.64 -4.55
CA SER A 11 -8.70 -13.28 -5.84
C SER A 11 -9.68 -12.48 -6.69
N GLU A 12 -10.74 -11.95 -6.08
CA GLU A 12 -11.73 -11.11 -6.74
C GLU A 12 -11.11 -9.80 -7.23
N PHE A 13 -10.33 -9.13 -6.36
CA PHE A 13 -9.60 -7.93 -6.74
C PHE A 13 -8.67 -8.20 -7.93
N LEU A 14 -7.85 -9.25 -7.88
CA LEU A 14 -6.92 -9.58 -8.97
C LEU A 14 -7.63 -9.93 -10.28
N SER A 15 -8.81 -10.58 -10.21
CA SER A 15 -9.64 -10.84 -11.39
C SER A 15 -10.08 -9.54 -12.07
N GLU A 16 -10.62 -8.59 -11.30
CA GLU A 16 -11.08 -7.31 -11.86
C GLU A 16 -9.91 -6.42 -12.28
N PHE A 17 -8.85 -6.37 -11.48
CA PHE A 17 -7.63 -5.60 -11.76
C PHE A 17 -6.95 -6.01 -13.08
N ASN A 18 -6.97 -7.29 -13.42
CA ASN A 18 -6.41 -7.77 -14.69
C ASN A 18 -7.24 -7.35 -15.93
N LYS A 19 -8.51 -7.00 -15.75
CA LYS A 19 -9.39 -6.51 -16.83
C LYS A 19 -9.29 -5.00 -17.03
N GLU A 20 -8.63 -4.30 -16.13
CA GLU A 20 -8.52 -2.84 -16.17
C GLU A 20 -7.65 -2.33 -17.31
N SER A 21 -8.08 -1.18 -17.86
CA SER A 21 -7.23 -0.36 -18.72
C SER A 21 -5.92 0.02 -18.03
N ASP A 22 -4.91 0.47 -18.77
CA ASP A 22 -3.63 0.91 -18.19
C ASP A 22 -3.81 2.00 -17.13
N ARG A 23 -4.64 2.99 -17.44
CA ARG A 23 -4.99 4.03 -16.48
C ARG A 23 -5.76 3.47 -15.29
N GLY A 24 -6.76 2.64 -15.55
CA GLY A 24 -7.59 2.03 -14.49
C GLY A 24 -6.74 1.25 -13.51
N ALA A 25 -5.79 0.46 -14.00
CA ALA A 25 -4.90 -0.33 -13.16
C ALA A 25 -3.94 0.52 -12.34
N ALA A 26 -3.31 1.55 -12.93
CA ALA A 26 -2.44 2.43 -12.17
C ALA A 26 -3.19 3.18 -11.06
N LEU A 27 -4.43 3.61 -11.33
CA LEU A 27 -5.28 4.30 -10.34
C LEU A 27 -5.77 3.34 -9.26
N ASN A 28 -6.31 2.18 -9.64
CA ASN A 28 -6.85 1.19 -8.71
C ASN A 28 -5.75 0.62 -7.81
N ALA A 29 -4.58 0.28 -8.38
CA ALA A 29 -3.43 -0.19 -7.61
C ALA A 29 -3.00 0.82 -6.54
N ALA A 30 -2.89 2.10 -6.89
CA ALA A 30 -2.50 3.13 -5.94
C ALA A 30 -3.55 3.33 -4.84
N ALA A 31 -4.84 3.29 -5.19
CA ALA A 31 -5.94 3.42 -4.23
C ALA A 31 -5.92 2.26 -3.22
N VAL A 32 -5.85 1.02 -3.70
CA VAL A 32 -5.86 -0.15 -2.81
C VAL A 32 -4.63 -0.21 -1.90
N LEU A 33 -3.45 0.19 -2.39
CA LEU A 33 -2.24 0.26 -1.57
C LEU A 33 -2.34 1.37 -0.51
N ASP A 34 -2.92 2.53 -0.87
CA ASP A 34 -3.15 3.63 0.07
C ASP A 34 -4.11 3.22 1.21
N ASP A 35 -5.16 2.46 0.88
CA ASP A 35 -6.10 1.92 1.86
C ASP A 35 -5.43 0.90 2.79
N TRP A 36 -4.65 -0.04 2.24
CA TRP A 36 -3.93 -1.03 3.06
C TRP A 36 -2.87 -0.41 3.98
N LEU A 37 -2.16 0.62 3.53
CA LEU A 37 -1.25 1.38 4.41
C LEU A 37 -2.02 2.06 5.54
N GLY A 38 -3.20 2.62 5.26
CA GLY A 38 -4.10 3.17 6.28
C GLY A 38 -4.53 2.11 7.29
N ASN A 39 -4.91 0.92 6.81
CA ASN A 39 -5.30 -0.20 7.67
C ASN A 39 -4.14 -0.65 8.57
N ILE A 40 -2.94 -0.80 8.02
CA ILE A 40 -1.74 -1.19 8.78
C ILE A 40 -1.43 -0.16 9.88
N LEU A 41 -1.43 1.14 9.54
CA LEU A 41 -1.21 2.21 10.50
C LEU A 41 -2.29 2.22 11.61
N GLY A 42 -3.56 2.04 11.24
CA GLY A 42 -4.67 2.00 12.18
C GLY A 42 -4.65 0.78 13.10
N GLU A 43 -4.16 -0.36 12.61
CA GLU A 43 -3.92 -1.55 13.42
C GLU A 43 -2.73 -1.40 14.37
N PHE A 44 -1.74 -0.59 14.00
CA PHE A 44 -0.58 -0.32 14.86
C PHE A 44 -0.88 0.71 15.96
N PHE A 45 -1.61 1.78 15.66
CA PHE A 45 -1.87 2.85 16.61
C PHE A 45 -2.69 2.39 17.82
N ALA A 46 -2.53 3.12 18.93
CA ALA A 46 -3.40 2.93 20.08
C ALA A 46 -4.85 3.19 19.68
N ASP A 47 -5.78 2.36 20.17
CA ASP A 47 -7.20 2.51 19.89
C ASP A 47 -7.78 3.67 20.71
N ASN A 48 -7.52 4.88 20.23
CA ASN A 48 -8.04 6.12 20.77
C ASN A 48 -8.41 7.05 19.61
N ARG A 49 -9.10 8.14 19.93
CA ARG A 49 -9.58 9.11 18.94
C ARG A 49 -8.44 9.71 18.12
N SER A 50 -7.35 10.12 18.77
CA SER A 50 -6.20 10.73 18.08
C SER A 50 -5.55 9.80 17.06
N GLY A 51 -5.46 8.50 17.35
CA GLY A 51 -4.97 7.50 16.39
C GLY A 51 -5.84 7.40 15.13
N LYS A 52 -7.17 7.49 15.28
CA LYS A 52 -8.13 7.47 14.16
C LYS A 52 -8.08 8.76 13.35
N ASP A 53 -8.00 9.90 14.02
CA ASP A 53 -7.93 11.24 13.42
C ASP A 53 -6.61 11.48 12.66
N LEU A 54 -5.54 10.71 12.98
CA LEU A 54 -4.29 10.77 12.21
C LEU A 54 -4.48 10.30 10.77
N ILE A 55 -5.35 9.31 10.53
CA ILE A 55 -5.48 8.61 9.24
C ILE A 55 -6.73 9.08 8.49
N SER A 56 -7.81 9.38 9.21
CA SER A 56 -9.11 9.70 8.63
C SER A 56 -9.59 11.11 9.03
N GLY A 57 -10.29 11.77 8.09
CA GLY A 57 -10.79 13.13 8.25
C GLY A 57 -10.19 14.11 7.23
N PHE A 58 -10.86 15.25 7.05
CA PHE A 58 -10.54 16.23 6.01
C PHE A 58 -9.10 16.78 6.09
N ASN A 59 -8.57 16.92 7.32
CA ASN A 59 -7.21 17.43 7.58
C ASN A 59 -6.33 16.39 8.28
N ALA A 60 -6.57 15.10 8.04
CA ALA A 60 -5.78 14.03 8.65
C ALA A 60 -4.29 14.17 8.27
N PRO A 61 -3.36 14.24 9.24
CA PRO A 61 -1.93 14.34 8.96
C PRO A 61 -1.37 13.21 8.09
N LEU A 62 -1.92 12.00 8.22
CA LEU A 62 -1.63 10.82 7.39
C LEU A 62 -2.76 10.55 6.38
N GLY A 63 -3.44 11.60 5.91
CA GLY A 63 -4.55 11.48 4.95
C GLY A 63 -4.11 11.28 3.50
N THR A 64 -2.82 11.45 3.18
CA THR A 64 -2.30 11.27 1.81
C THR A 64 -1.51 9.98 1.66
N PHE A 65 -1.57 9.38 0.47
CA PHE A 65 -0.77 8.19 0.14
C PHE A 65 0.72 8.36 0.43
N ALA A 66 1.27 9.55 0.15
CA ALA A 66 2.65 9.90 0.45
C ALA A 66 2.98 9.89 1.95
N ALA A 67 2.09 10.46 2.76
CA ALA A 67 2.26 10.53 4.21
C ALA A 67 2.14 9.13 4.83
N LYS A 68 1.19 8.31 4.38
CA LYS A 68 1.02 6.95 4.88
C LYS A 68 2.21 6.05 4.58
N VAL A 69 2.70 6.03 3.32
CA VAL A 69 3.87 5.20 2.97
C VAL A 69 5.11 5.61 3.77
N THR A 70 5.31 6.92 3.97
CA THR A 70 6.43 7.45 4.77
C THR A 70 6.30 7.06 6.24
N ALA A 71 5.11 7.21 6.83
CA ALA A 71 4.86 6.85 8.22
C ALA A 71 5.01 5.34 8.46
N ALA A 72 4.44 4.51 7.57
CA ALA A 72 4.54 3.06 7.68
C ALA A 72 5.99 2.59 7.64
N HIS A 73 6.82 3.17 6.76
CA HIS A 73 8.25 2.86 6.69
C HIS A 73 9.02 3.36 7.91
N ALA A 74 8.81 4.62 8.32
CA ALA A 74 9.47 5.20 9.49
C ALA A 74 9.15 4.48 10.81
N LEU A 75 7.97 3.87 10.90
CA LEU A 75 7.54 3.06 12.05
C LEU A 75 7.99 1.58 11.96
N GLY A 76 8.69 1.19 10.89
CA GLY A 76 9.16 -0.18 10.68
C GLY A 76 8.05 -1.18 10.31
N LEU A 77 6.90 -0.70 9.83
CA LEU A 77 5.74 -1.55 9.49
C LEU A 77 5.84 -2.15 8.10
N ILE A 78 6.61 -1.51 7.21
CA ILE A 78 6.98 -2.00 5.88
C ILE A 78 8.51 -1.96 5.72
N GLN A 79 9.02 -2.80 4.83
CA GLN A 79 10.42 -2.99 4.51
C GLN A 79 10.93 -1.94 3.50
N ASP A 80 12.25 -1.83 3.37
CA ASP A 80 12.88 -0.86 2.47
C ASP A 80 12.52 -1.08 1.00
N ASN A 81 12.41 -2.33 0.55
CA ASN A 81 11.97 -2.67 -0.80
C ASN A 81 10.51 -2.29 -1.01
N GLU A 82 9.61 -2.67 -0.09
CA GLU A 82 8.18 -2.32 -0.13
C GLU A 82 8.00 -0.79 -0.22
N PHE A 83 8.75 -0.02 0.57
CA PHE A 83 8.71 1.45 0.52
C PHE A 83 9.13 2.01 -0.84
N ARG A 84 10.21 1.48 -1.44
CA ARG A 84 10.70 1.90 -2.77
C ARG A 84 9.69 1.58 -3.86
N GLU A 85 9.16 0.36 -3.86
CA GLU A 85 8.19 -0.13 -4.84
C GLU A 85 6.89 0.67 -4.79
N ILE A 86 6.31 0.84 -3.59
CA ILE A 86 5.09 1.65 -3.40
C ILE A 86 5.32 3.11 -3.82
N THR A 87 6.51 3.65 -3.54
CA THR A 87 6.87 5.01 -3.99
C THR A 87 6.97 5.10 -5.52
N LEU A 88 7.49 4.08 -6.21
CA LEU A 88 7.49 4.01 -7.67
C LEU A 88 6.07 3.92 -8.22
N ILE A 89 5.21 3.09 -7.61
CA ILE A 89 3.79 2.97 -7.99
C ILE A 89 3.05 4.30 -7.84
N ARG A 90 3.31 5.05 -6.76
CA ARG A 90 2.78 6.41 -6.59
C ARG A 90 3.22 7.35 -7.73
N LYS A 91 4.48 7.28 -8.17
CA LYS A 91 4.98 8.07 -9.31
C LYS A 91 4.29 7.65 -10.61
N ILE A 92 4.18 6.36 -10.87
CA ILE A 92 3.48 5.80 -12.04
C ILE A 92 2.03 6.33 -12.08
N ARG A 93 1.30 6.22 -10.97
CA ARG A 93 -0.07 6.75 -10.86
C ARG A 93 -0.15 8.25 -11.17
N ASN A 94 0.82 9.03 -10.72
CA ASN A 94 0.84 10.47 -10.99
C ASN A 94 1.04 10.79 -12.47
N GLU A 95 1.85 10.02 -13.20
CA GLU A 95 1.98 10.17 -14.66
C GLU A 95 0.62 9.92 -15.36
N PHE A 96 -0.12 8.88 -14.94
CA PHE A 96 -1.46 8.59 -15.46
C PHE A 96 -2.52 9.65 -15.06
N GLY A 97 -2.36 10.27 -13.89
CA GLY A 97 -3.28 11.28 -13.34
C GLY A 97 -3.06 12.70 -13.91
N HIS A 98 -1.83 13.06 -14.26
CA HIS A 98 -1.51 14.38 -14.82
C HIS A 98 -1.57 14.44 -16.34
N SER A 99 -1.62 13.29 -17.01
CA SER A 99 -1.67 13.22 -18.46
C SER A 99 -3.05 12.73 -18.92
N TRP A 100 -3.81 13.60 -19.58
CA TRP A 100 -5.18 13.27 -20.00
C TRP A 100 -5.23 12.49 -21.33
N ARG A 101 -4.25 12.65 -22.24
CA ARG A 101 -4.16 11.91 -23.52
C ARG A 101 -3.04 10.88 -23.53
N GLY A 102 -3.36 9.66 -23.97
CA GLY A 102 -2.41 8.73 -24.59
C GLY A 102 -1.35 8.09 -23.69
N VAL A 103 -1.47 8.17 -22.36
CA VAL A 103 -0.52 7.49 -21.46
C VAL A 103 -0.91 6.02 -21.28
N SER A 104 0.09 5.17 -21.41
CA SER A 104 0.04 3.72 -21.28
C SER A 104 1.28 3.23 -20.53
N PHE A 105 1.32 1.94 -20.20
CA PHE A 105 2.53 1.33 -19.63
C PHE A 105 3.73 1.31 -20.58
N GLU A 106 3.49 1.49 -21.89
CA GLU A 106 4.53 1.56 -22.93
C GLU A 106 5.07 2.99 -23.15
N SER A 107 4.50 3.99 -22.49
CA SER A 107 5.01 5.38 -22.59
C SER A 107 6.39 5.48 -21.95
N ASP A 108 7.38 6.11 -22.61
CA ASP A 108 8.78 6.16 -22.18
C ASP A 108 8.98 6.38 -20.67
N LYS A 109 8.31 7.39 -20.10
CA LYS A 109 8.39 7.71 -18.67
C LYS A 109 7.82 6.61 -17.78
N VAL A 110 6.66 6.06 -18.14
CA VAL A 110 5.99 5.01 -17.37
C VAL A 110 6.78 3.71 -17.46
N ALA A 111 7.20 3.31 -18.67
CA ALA A 111 8.05 2.14 -18.88
C ALA A 111 9.36 2.24 -18.08
N HIS A 112 10.01 3.41 -18.08
CA HIS A 112 11.22 3.63 -17.29
C HIS A 112 10.99 3.47 -15.78
N LEU A 113 9.86 3.94 -15.24
CA LEU A 113 9.51 3.75 -13.83
C LEU A 113 9.19 2.29 -13.51
N VAL A 114 8.44 1.62 -14.38
CA VAL A 114 8.02 0.23 -14.20
C VAL A 114 9.21 -0.73 -14.27
N ASN A 115 10.19 -0.45 -15.12
CA ASN A 115 11.40 -1.27 -15.20
C ASN A 115 12.32 -1.16 -13.98
N GLN A 116 12.05 -0.22 -13.06
CA GLN A 116 12.71 -0.17 -11.75
C GLN A 116 12.03 -1.07 -10.70
N LEU A 117 10.83 -1.59 -11.01
CA LEU A 117 10.14 -2.57 -10.16
C LEU A 117 10.74 -3.96 -10.39
N PRO A 118 10.78 -4.81 -9.34
CA PRO A 118 11.20 -6.21 -9.49
C PRO A 118 10.22 -6.99 -10.38
N TRP A 119 10.69 -8.09 -10.95
CA TRP A 119 9.80 -9.10 -11.51
C TRP A 119 9.41 -10.08 -10.43
N CYS A 120 8.10 -10.21 -10.17
CA CYS A 120 7.56 -11.08 -9.12
C CYS A 120 6.74 -12.25 -9.68
N GLY A 121 6.86 -12.54 -10.98
CA GLY A 121 6.25 -13.70 -11.62
C GLY A 121 7.21 -14.88 -11.76
N PRO A 122 6.80 -15.96 -12.46
CA PRO A 122 7.70 -17.09 -12.70
C PRO A 122 8.96 -16.65 -13.47
N PRO A 123 10.17 -17.04 -13.03
CA PRO A 123 11.43 -16.56 -13.61
C PRO A 123 11.56 -16.77 -15.12
N GLU A 124 11.03 -17.88 -15.63
CA GLU A 124 11.05 -18.25 -17.06
C GLU A 124 10.29 -17.28 -17.97
N PHE A 125 9.40 -16.45 -17.39
CA PHE A 125 8.63 -15.45 -18.13
C PHE A 125 9.21 -14.04 -18.04
N GLU A 126 10.24 -13.79 -17.20
CA GLU A 126 10.75 -12.43 -16.98
C GLU A 126 11.21 -11.77 -18.29
N ALA A 127 12.02 -12.49 -19.07
CA ALA A 127 12.61 -11.98 -20.31
C ALA A 127 11.59 -11.59 -21.38
N LYS A 128 10.35 -12.08 -21.27
CA LYS A 128 9.25 -11.81 -22.20
C LYS A 128 8.13 -10.99 -21.56
N SER A 129 8.31 -10.54 -20.32
CA SER A 129 7.31 -9.78 -19.59
C SER A 129 7.12 -8.39 -20.21
N THR A 130 5.86 -7.95 -20.30
CA THR A 130 5.54 -6.57 -20.66
C THR A 130 5.66 -5.68 -19.42
N PRO A 131 5.84 -4.35 -19.58
CA PRO A 131 5.76 -3.40 -18.46
C PRO A 131 4.46 -3.59 -17.65
N ARG A 132 3.32 -3.80 -18.33
CA ARG A 132 2.05 -4.06 -17.64
C ARG A 132 2.10 -5.35 -16.81
N ALA A 133 2.66 -6.43 -17.34
CA ALA A 133 2.80 -7.69 -16.61
C ALA A 133 3.70 -7.55 -15.37
N ARG A 134 4.82 -6.83 -15.50
CA ARG A 134 5.73 -6.53 -14.39
C ARG A 134 5.00 -5.74 -13.30
N PHE A 135 4.30 -4.67 -13.67
CA PHE A 135 3.48 -3.89 -12.75
C PHE A 135 2.46 -4.77 -12.02
N ASN A 136 1.65 -5.57 -12.75
CA ASN A 136 0.64 -6.42 -12.14
C ASN A 136 1.24 -7.45 -11.17
N SER A 137 2.40 -8.03 -11.49
CA SER A 137 3.06 -9.00 -10.61
C SER A 137 3.46 -8.38 -9.26
N VAL A 138 3.98 -7.16 -9.27
CA VAL A 138 4.38 -6.46 -8.04
C VAL A 138 3.16 -6.05 -7.23
N ILE A 139 2.08 -5.58 -7.87
CA ILE A 139 0.82 -5.26 -7.17
C ILE A 139 0.26 -6.51 -6.47
N ALA A 140 0.27 -7.66 -7.13
CA ALA A 140 -0.22 -8.90 -6.54
C ALA A 140 0.56 -9.30 -5.28
N ILE A 141 1.90 -9.24 -5.34
CA ILE A 141 2.75 -9.57 -4.18
C ILE A 141 2.61 -8.55 -3.06
N LEU A 142 2.69 -7.25 -3.36
CA LEU A 142 2.53 -6.20 -2.36
C LEU A 142 1.18 -6.30 -1.66
N LEU A 143 0.10 -6.56 -2.40
CA LEU A 143 -1.21 -6.72 -1.77
C LEU A 143 -1.27 -7.92 -0.84
N ALA A 144 -0.78 -9.08 -1.27
CA ALA A 144 -0.70 -10.26 -0.42
C ALA A 144 0.11 -9.98 0.87
N ASP A 145 1.27 -9.34 0.72
CA ASP A 145 2.16 -9.01 1.83
C ASP A 145 1.52 -8.00 2.80
N LEU A 146 0.91 -6.92 2.31
CA LEU A 146 0.27 -5.89 3.15
C LEU A 146 -0.98 -6.42 3.84
N MET A 147 -1.79 -7.25 3.17
CA MET A 147 -2.95 -7.92 3.76
C MET A 147 -2.54 -8.81 4.94
N TRP A 148 -1.49 -9.61 4.77
CA TRP A 148 -0.94 -10.41 5.85
C TRP A 148 -0.31 -9.55 6.94
N ARG A 149 0.41 -8.48 6.55
CA ARG A 149 1.09 -7.55 7.45
C ARG A 149 0.12 -6.91 8.44
N ALA A 150 -1.08 -6.50 8.00
CA ALA A 150 -2.07 -5.92 8.89
C ALA A 150 -2.43 -6.85 10.07
N ARG A 151 -2.52 -8.18 9.84
CA ARG A 151 -2.76 -9.18 10.89
C ARG A 151 -1.61 -9.27 11.88
N LEU A 152 -0.38 -9.21 11.39
CA LEU A 152 0.83 -9.27 12.22
C LEU A 152 0.96 -8.01 13.08
N VAL A 153 0.82 -6.85 12.45
CA VAL A 153 0.92 -5.53 13.09
C VAL A 153 -0.14 -5.34 14.17
N LYS A 154 -1.35 -5.87 13.97
CA LYS A 154 -2.42 -5.87 14.99
C LYS A 154 -1.98 -6.51 16.32
N LYS A 155 -1.12 -7.52 16.28
CA LYS A 155 -0.57 -8.17 17.50
C LYS A 155 0.43 -7.27 18.23
N GLU A 156 0.99 -6.28 17.53
CA GLU A 156 1.92 -5.28 18.06
C GLU A 156 1.26 -3.92 18.35
N ARG A 157 -0.08 -3.87 18.31
CA ARG A 157 -0.87 -2.66 18.55
C ARG A 157 -0.38 -1.93 19.80
N ARG A 158 -0.17 -0.62 19.66
CA ARG A 158 0.28 0.22 20.78
C ARG A 158 -0.81 0.34 21.83
N VAL A 159 -0.39 0.30 23.09
CA VAL A 159 -1.24 0.59 24.24
C VAL A 159 -0.81 1.91 24.86
N VAL A 160 -1.77 2.64 25.41
CA VAL A 160 -1.47 3.88 26.13
C VAL A 160 -0.61 3.53 27.34
N LYS A 161 0.60 4.10 27.38
CA LYS A 161 1.54 3.85 28.47
C LYS A 161 1.24 4.76 29.66
N LEU A 162 1.24 4.18 30.86
CA LEU A 162 1.36 4.94 32.10
C LEU A 162 2.84 5.18 32.37
N TRP A 163 3.22 6.45 32.49
CA TRP A 163 4.59 6.84 32.80
C TRP A 163 4.73 7.05 34.31
N SER A 164 5.76 6.43 34.91
CA SER A 164 5.91 6.27 36.37
C SER A 164 6.35 7.55 37.11
N ASN A 165 6.71 8.60 36.38
CA ASN A 165 7.13 9.90 36.92
C ASN A 165 5.95 10.85 37.21
N LYS A 166 4.82 10.33 37.73
CA LYS A 166 3.63 11.15 37.99
C LYS A 166 3.71 11.91 39.32
N ILE A 167 4.04 13.20 39.21
CA ILE A 167 3.72 14.28 40.18
C ILE A 167 2.25 14.74 40.03
N ARG A 168 1.58 14.42 38.92
CA ARG A 168 0.16 14.73 38.70
C ARG A 168 -0.65 13.43 38.68
N GLY A 169 -1.66 13.38 39.55
CA GLY A 169 -2.52 12.22 39.79
C GLY A 169 -3.21 11.71 38.54
N ASN A 170 -3.59 10.44 38.58
CA ASN A 170 -4.55 9.87 37.65
C ASN A 170 -5.90 10.56 37.91
N ASP A 171 -6.32 11.46 37.04
CA ASP A 171 -7.74 11.75 36.93
C ASP A 171 -8.37 10.54 36.22
N ALA A 172 -9.22 9.88 36.99
CA ALA A 172 -10.02 8.72 36.60
C ALA A 172 -10.99 9.06 35.46
#